data_AF-A0A962AVD5-F1
#
_entry.id   AF-A0A962AVD5-F1
#
_cell.length_a   1.000
_cell.length_b   1.000
_cell.length_c   1.000
_cell.angle_alpha   90.00
_cell.angle_beta   90.00
_cell.angle_gamma   90.00
#
_symmetry.space_group_name_H-M   'P 1'
#
loop_
_entity.id
_entity.type
_entity.pdbx_description
1 polymer ?
#
loop_
_entity_poly.entity_id
_entity_poly.type
_entity_poly.pdbx_seq_one_letter_code
_entity_poly.pdbx_strand_id
1 'polypeptide(L)'
;LFAFAAFDGASASTVAQREYKRGYNDCLAGRFDQEQHGASYKKGCRAAEDKRDAKPAATGPANSADSMMSKCRARAAAAYKASAASIDVKYEGQRVDGTHAVNGTNNAKSPPATFQCSFNKSGAKIVRFIRN
;
A
#
# COMPACT_ATOMS: atom_id res chain seq x y z
N LEU A 1 -53.93 13.11 -20.98
CA LEU A 1 -53.48 13.56 -19.64
C LEU A 1 -52.94 12.36 -18.88
N PHE A 2 -51.63 12.11 -18.89
CA PHE A 2 -50.98 11.32 -17.84
C PHE A 2 -49.65 11.97 -17.51
N ALA A 3 -49.49 12.20 -16.21
CA ALA A 3 -48.55 13.10 -15.58
C ALA A 3 -47.13 12.52 -15.51
N PHE A 4 -46.17 13.44 -15.43
CA PHE A 4 -44.78 13.21 -15.07
C PHE A 4 -44.65 12.46 -13.73
N ALA A 5 -43.77 11.47 -13.67
CA ALA A 5 -43.19 11.00 -12.42
C ALA A 5 -41.65 11.13 -12.51
N ALA A 6 -41.09 11.73 -11.47
CA ALA A 6 -39.84 12.45 -11.46
C ALA A 6 -38.59 11.56 -11.51
N PHE A 7 -37.53 12.11 -12.12
CA PHE A 7 -36.15 11.72 -11.89
C PHE A 7 -35.81 11.96 -10.41
N ASP A 8 -35.81 10.92 -9.59
CA ASP A 8 -35.28 10.99 -8.22
C ASP A 8 -34.02 10.11 -8.13
N GLY A 9 -32.90 10.69 -8.55
CA GLY A 9 -31.62 9.97 -8.64
C GLY A 9 -30.41 10.87 -8.46
N ALA A 10 -30.48 11.91 -7.63
CA ALA A 10 -29.32 12.79 -7.44
C ALA A 10 -29.29 13.65 -6.15
N SER A 11 -29.66 13.10 -4.99
CA SER A 11 -29.49 13.84 -3.71
C SER A 11 -28.84 13.04 -2.58
N ALA A 12 -28.66 11.72 -2.74
CA ALA A 12 -27.87 10.90 -1.81
C ALA A 12 -26.35 11.10 -1.97
N SER A 13 -25.92 11.86 -2.99
CA SER A 13 -24.54 11.85 -3.50
C SER A 13 -23.55 12.74 -2.75
N THR A 14 -23.95 13.63 -1.84
CA THR A 14 -22.97 14.52 -1.17
C THR A 14 -22.61 14.06 0.24
N VAL A 15 -23.63 13.82 1.08
CA VAL A 15 -23.43 13.37 2.46
C VAL A 15 -22.90 11.93 2.48
N ALA A 16 -23.48 11.02 1.70
CA ALA A 16 -23.00 9.63 1.63
C ALA A 16 -21.57 9.55 1.09
N GLN A 17 -21.22 10.35 0.08
CA GLN A 17 -19.84 10.41 -0.45
C GLN A 17 -18.86 11.01 0.56
N ARG A 18 -19.27 12.05 1.31
CA ARG A 18 -18.45 12.63 2.38
C ARG A 18 -18.18 11.60 3.49
N GLU A 19 -19.22 10.87 3.91
CA GLU A 19 -19.10 9.81 4.91
C GLU A 19 -18.25 8.65 4.41
N TYR A 20 -18.39 8.26 3.13
CA TYR A 20 -17.53 7.26 2.50
C TYR A 20 -16.05 7.69 2.52
N LYS A 21 -15.76 8.94 2.12
CA LYS A 21 -14.38 9.47 2.12
C LYS A 21 -13.81 9.57 3.53
N ARG A 22 -14.65 9.95 4.51
CA ARG A 22 -14.28 9.99 5.92
C ARG A 22 -13.92 8.61 6.44
N GLY A 23 -14.79 7.62 6.24
CA GLY A 23 -14.55 6.23 6.64
C GLY A 23 -13.32 5.62 5.97
N TYR A 24 -13.09 5.93 4.69
CA TYR A 24 -11.88 5.51 3.97
C TYR A 24 -10.61 6.08 4.62
N ASN A 25 -10.59 7.37 4.96
CA ASN A 25 -9.42 8.02 5.58
C ASN A 25 -9.20 7.57 7.03
N ASP A 26 -10.25 7.45 7.83
CA ASP A 26 -10.16 7.05 9.25
C ASP A 26 -9.66 5.62 9.38
N CYS A 27 -10.11 4.73 8.50
CA CYS A 27 -9.66 3.34 8.41
C CYS A 27 -8.19 3.21 7.98
N LEU A 28 -7.72 4.06 7.06
CA LEU A 28 -6.30 4.15 6.72
C LEU A 28 -5.44 4.65 7.90
N ALA A 29 -6.00 5.49 8.76
CA ALA A 29 -5.33 6.01 9.95
C ALA A 29 -5.43 5.09 11.17
N GLY A 30 -6.13 3.95 11.08
CA GLY A 30 -6.37 3.04 12.21
C GLY A 30 -7.31 3.60 13.28
N ARG A 31 -8.13 4.59 12.93
CA ARG A 31 -9.06 5.30 13.82
C ARG A 31 -10.52 4.89 13.60
N PHE A 32 -10.74 3.74 12.97
CA PHE A 32 -12.08 3.26 12.68
C PHE A 32 -12.78 2.84 13.97
N ASP A 33 -13.86 3.53 14.32
CA ASP A 33 -14.75 3.15 15.41
C ASP A 33 -16.00 2.47 14.83
N GLN A 34 -16.19 1.20 15.15
CA GLN A 34 -17.20 0.37 14.50
C GLN A 34 -18.63 0.67 14.99
N GLU A 35 -18.78 1.33 16.14
CA GLU A 35 -20.03 1.34 16.90
C GLU A 35 -21.04 2.42 16.48
N GLN A 36 -20.66 3.46 15.71
CA GLN A 36 -21.57 4.60 15.45
C GLN A 36 -21.54 5.19 14.02
N HIS A 37 -21.30 4.38 13.00
CA HIS A 37 -21.20 4.90 11.63
C HIS A 37 -22.17 4.30 10.62
N GLY A 38 -22.73 5.17 9.78
CA GLY A 38 -23.68 4.82 8.72
C GLY A 38 -23.06 3.93 7.64
N ALA A 39 -23.91 3.30 6.81
CA ALA A 39 -23.49 2.31 5.82
C ALA A 39 -22.38 2.82 4.87
N SER A 40 -22.44 4.09 4.47
CA SER A 40 -21.46 4.70 3.57
C SER A 40 -20.06 4.80 4.18
N TYR A 41 -19.96 5.14 5.46
CA TYR A 41 -18.69 5.21 6.18
C TYR A 41 -18.05 3.82 6.32
N LYS A 42 -18.84 2.81 6.69
CA LYS A 42 -18.41 1.40 6.75
C LYS A 42 -17.92 0.90 5.39
N LYS A 43 -18.62 1.25 4.31
CA LYS A 43 -18.21 0.95 2.92
C LYS A 43 -16.89 1.62 2.55
N GLY A 44 -16.65 2.84 3.05
CA GLY A 44 -15.38 3.55 2.90
C GLY A 44 -14.22 2.82 3.56
N CYS A 45 -14.39 2.38 4.81
CA CYS A 45 -13.35 1.61 5.52
C CYS A 45 -13.07 0.28 4.85
N ARG A 46 -14.10 -0.49 4.47
CA ARG A 46 -13.90 -1.76 3.76
C ARG A 46 -13.12 -1.59 2.45
N ALA A 47 -13.41 -0.54 1.69
CA ALA A 47 -12.64 -0.23 0.49
C ALA A 47 -11.18 0.18 0.79
N ALA A 48 -10.89 0.73 1.96
CA ALA A 48 -9.53 0.97 2.41
C ALA A 48 -8.82 -0.33 2.83
N GLU A 49 -9.53 -1.26 3.48
CA GLU A 49 -9.04 -2.60 3.83
C GLU A 49 -8.74 -3.43 2.58
N ASP A 50 -9.68 -3.53 1.63
CA ASP A 50 -9.48 -4.22 0.34
C ASP A 50 -8.25 -3.67 -0.39
N LYS A 51 -7.99 -2.35 -0.27
CA LYS A 51 -6.78 -1.73 -0.80
C LYS A 51 -5.53 -1.99 0.03
N ARG A 52 -5.63 -2.19 1.35
CA ARG A 52 -4.51 -2.59 2.21
C ARG A 52 -4.14 -4.07 2.01
N ASP A 53 -5.09 -4.89 1.61
CA ASP A 53 -4.84 -6.30 1.26
C ASP A 53 -4.33 -6.42 -0.18
N ALA A 54 -4.79 -5.56 -1.09
CA ALA A 54 -4.28 -5.49 -2.47
C ALA A 54 -2.98 -4.67 -2.61
N LYS A 55 -2.58 -3.88 -1.60
CA LYS A 55 -1.35 -3.07 -1.60
C LYS A 55 -0.50 -3.51 -0.41
N PRO A 56 0.74 -4.00 -0.60
CA PRO A 56 1.55 -4.47 0.51
C PRO A 56 1.64 -3.40 1.61
N ALA A 57 1.17 -3.76 2.81
CA ALA A 57 0.95 -2.90 3.95
C ALA A 57 2.10 -1.90 4.16
N ALA A 58 1.77 -0.61 4.09
CA ALA A 58 2.66 0.48 4.43
C ALA A 58 1.99 1.35 5.50
N THR A 59 1.74 0.76 6.66
CA THR A 59 1.27 1.46 7.88
C THR A 59 2.35 1.53 8.97
N GLY A 60 3.63 1.40 8.59
CA GLY A 60 4.75 1.81 9.43
C GLY A 60 5.19 3.25 9.13
N PRO A 61 5.95 3.91 10.01
CA PRO A 61 6.66 5.15 9.71
C PRO A 61 7.28 5.10 8.30
N ALA A 62 7.28 6.23 7.58
CA ALA A 62 7.68 6.34 6.16
C ALA A 62 9.11 5.81 5.82
N ASN A 63 9.86 5.45 6.87
CA ASN A 63 11.25 5.00 6.87
C ASN A 63 11.47 3.72 7.70
N SER A 64 10.42 2.97 8.00
CA SER A 64 10.52 1.71 8.75
C SER A 64 11.12 0.59 7.91
N ALA A 65 11.61 -0.46 8.56
CA ALA A 65 12.02 -1.69 7.89
C ALA A 65 10.96 -2.19 6.91
N ASP A 66 9.68 -2.21 7.32
CA ASP A 66 8.57 -2.62 6.45
C ASP A 66 8.39 -1.72 5.23
N SER A 67 8.54 -0.41 5.40
CA SER A 67 8.46 0.55 4.30
C SER A 67 9.60 0.34 3.30
N MET A 68 10.81 0.10 3.80
CA MET A 68 11.98 -0.21 2.95
C MET A 68 11.81 -1.54 2.23
N MET A 69 11.36 -2.59 2.91
CA MET A 69 11.07 -3.89 2.31
C MET A 69 9.99 -3.76 1.22
N SER A 70 8.88 -3.08 1.50
CA SER A 70 7.80 -2.84 0.53
C SER A 70 8.27 -2.05 -0.71
N LYS A 71 9.02 -0.95 -0.53
CA LYS A 71 9.62 -0.18 -1.63
C LYS A 71 10.61 -1.01 -2.45
N CYS A 72 11.44 -1.83 -1.78
CA CYS A 72 12.42 -2.67 -2.45
C CYS A 72 11.74 -3.77 -3.28
N ARG A 73 10.72 -4.43 -2.72
CA ARG A 73 9.90 -5.41 -3.42
C ARG A 73 9.24 -4.81 -4.66
N ALA A 74 8.64 -3.62 -4.54
CA ALA A 74 8.03 -2.92 -5.67
C ALA A 74 9.05 -2.56 -6.77
N ARG A 75 10.24 -2.07 -6.38
CA ARG A 75 11.32 -1.76 -7.34
C ARG A 75 11.79 -3.01 -8.07
N ALA A 76 11.96 -4.13 -7.37
CA ALA A 76 12.38 -5.40 -7.94
C ALA A 76 11.31 -5.98 -8.87
N ALA A 77 10.04 -5.99 -8.47
CA ALA A 77 8.92 -6.42 -9.31
C ALA A 77 8.90 -5.68 -10.65
N ALA A 78 9.08 -4.36 -10.62
CA ALA A 78 9.18 -3.54 -11.83
C ALA A 78 10.44 -3.88 -12.65
N ALA A 79 11.61 -4.02 -12.02
CA ALA A 79 12.87 -4.30 -12.69
C ALA A 79 12.93 -5.69 -13.35
N TYR A 80 12.23 -6.67 -12.76
CA TYR A 80 12.14 -8.03 -13.27
C TYR A 80 10.90 -8.32 -14.10
N LYS A 81 9.97 -7.34 -14.22
CA LYS A 81 8.64 -7.54 -14.82
C LYS A 81 7.91 -8.75 -14.23
N ALA A 82 8.00 -8.89 -12.91
CA ALA A 82 7.46 -10.01 -12.14
C ALA A 82 6.38 -9.55 -11.16
N SER A 83 5.57 -10.49 -10.68
CA SER A 83 4.62 -10.21 -9.60
C SER A 83 5.38 -9.86 -8.31
N ALA A 84 4.88 -8.89 -7.54
CA ALA A 84 5.43 -8.60 -6.22
C ALA A 84 5.33 -9.81 -5.26
N ALA A 85 4.39 -10.73 -5.51
CA ALA A 85 4.20 -11.94 -4.71
C ALA A 85 5.31 -12.99 -4.93
N SER A 86 6.03 -12.96 -6.06
CA SER A 86 7.16 -13.86 -6.32
C SER A 86 8.50 -13.27 -5.87
N ILE A 87 8.46 -12.17 -5.11
CA ILE A 87 9.62 -11.43 -4.65
C ILE A 87 9.68 -11.49 -3.13
N ASP A 88 10.67 -12.22 -2.62
CA ASP A 88 11.01 -12.22 -1.21
C ASP A 88 12.01 -11.12 -0.91
N VAL A 89 11.84 -10.44 0.22
CA VAL A 89 12.76 -9.41 0.70
C VAL A 89 12.97 -9.53 2.19
N LYS A 90 14.18 -9.17 2.64
CA LYS A 90 14.58 -9.13 4.03
C LYS A 90 15.37 -7.86 4.31
N TYR A 91 15.02 -7.16 5.39
CA TYR A 91 15.81 -6.06 5.91
C TYR A 91 17.04 -6.60 6.65
N GLU A 92 18.23 -6.14 6.27
CA GLU A 92 19.51 -6.60 6.84
C GLU A 92 20.12 -5.60 7.83
N GLY A 93 19.40 -4.51 8.13
CA GLY A 93 19.87 -3.48 9.06
C GLY A 93 20.50 -2.26 8.39
N GLN A 94 21.06 -1.40 9.24
CA GLN A 94 21.85 -0.24 8.85
C GLN A 94 23.33 -0.62 8.80
N ARG A 95 24.04 -0.18 7.76
CA ARG A 95 25.48 -0.39 7.57
C ARG A 95 26.28 0.68 8.30
N VAL A 96 27.60 0.47 8.40
CA VAL A 96 28.56 1.42 9.00
C VAL A 96 28.58 2.79 8.31
N ASP A 97 28.25 2.86 7.02
CA ASP A 97 28.12 4.11 6.26
C ASP A 97 26.78 4.84 6.49
N GLY A 98 25.91 4.27 7.33
CA GLY A 98 24.57 4.74 7.65
C GLY A 98 23.50 4.33 6.63
N THR A 99 23.85 3.72 5.50
CA THR A 99 22.86 3.24 4.53
C THR A 99 22.10 2.03 5.06
N HIS A 100 20.85 1.89 4.66
CA HIS A 100 20.02 0.75 5.03
C HIS A 100 20.00 -0.30 3.93
N ALA A 101 19.99 -1.58 4.31
CA ALA A 101 20.13 -2.71 3.42
C ALA A 101 18.85 -3.54 3.35
N VAL A 102 18.36 -3.82 2.14
CA VAL A 102 17.32 -4.83 1.91
C VAL A 102 17.80 -5.78 0.82
N ASN A 103 17.93 -7.05 1.15
CA ASN A 103 18.21 -8.12 0.20
C ASN A 103 16.92 -8.74 -0.29
N GLY A 104 16.93 -9.33 -1.47
CA GLY A 104 15.77 -10.07 -1.96
C GLY A 104 16.08 -11.06 -3.06
N THR A 105 15.08 -11.91 -3.30
CA THR A 105 15.13 -13.00 -4.27
C THR A 105 13.87 -12.96 -5.11
N ASN A 106 14.03 -13.12 -6.43
CA ASN A 106 12.95 -13.33 -7.36
C ASN A 106 12.84 -14.82 -7.68
N ASN A 107 11.79 -15.45 -7.16
CA ASN A 107 11.50 -16.87 -7.30
C ASN A 107 10.78 -17.22 -8.60
N ALA A 108 10.42 -16.24 -9.44
CA ALA A 108 9.77 -16.49 -10.73
C ALA A 108 10.72 -17.01 -11.82
N LYS A 109 12.03 -17.11 -11.53
CA LYS A 109 13.06 -17.60 -12.46
C LYS A 109 13.75 -18.84 -11.89
N SER A 110 14.26 -19.68 -12.79
CA SER A 110 15.15 -20.80 -12.46
C SER A 110 16.49 -20.62 -13.18
N PRO A 111 17.61 -20.42 -12.47
CA PRO A 111 17.70 -20.28 -11.01
C PRO A 111 17.06 -18.97 -10.51
N PRO A 112 16.69 -18.87 -9.22
CA PRO A 112 16.19 -17.64 -8.62
C PRO A 112 17.21 -16.50 -8.78
N ALA A 113 16.74 -15.32 -9.14
CA ALA A 113 17.60 -14.15 -9.31
C ALA A 113 17.67 -13.37 -7.98
N THR A 114 18.86 -13.02 -7.50
CA THR A 114 19.00 -12.23 -6.27
C THR A 114 19.22 -10.75 -6.59
N PHE A 115 18.88 -9.89 -5.64
CA PHE A 115 19.04 -8.46 -5.78
C PHE A 115 19.19 -7.79 -4.41
N GLN A 116 19.64 -6.54 -4.42
CA GLN A 116 19.81 -5.74 -3.22
C GLN A 116 19.38 -4.29 -3.47
N CYS A 117 18.56 -3.77 -2.57
CA CYS A 117 18.28 -2.34 -2.46
C CYS A 117 19.12 -1.74 -1.33
N SER A 118 19.82 -0.64 -1.62
CA SER A 118 20.43 0.20 -0.60
C SER A 118 19.63 1.48 -0.48
N PHE A 119 19.23 1.84 0.74
CA PHE A 119 18.52 3.06 1.05
C PHE A 119 19.47 4.10 1.67
N ASN A 120 19.16 5.38 1.49
CA ASN A 120 19.88 6.47 2.14
C ASN A 120 19.81 6.38 3.67
N LYS A 121 20.59 7.20 4.37
CA LYS A 121 20.66 7.22 5.85
C LYS A 121 19.32 7.37 6.58
N SER A 122 18.33 7.97 5.92
CA SER A 122 16.99 8.15 6.50
C SER A 122 16.04 6.99 6.21
N GLY A 123 16.43 5.94 5.46
CA GLY A 123 15.54 4.86 5.05
C GLY A 123 14.43 5.26 4.05
N ALA A 124 14.48 6.48 3.53
CA ALA A 124 13.37 7.04 2.74
C ALA A 124 13.44 6.66 1.26
N LYS A 125 14.66 6.63 0.69
CA LYS A 125 14.90 6.53 -0.76
C LYS A 125 15.90 5.41 -1.07
N ILE A 126 15.62 4.62 -2.11
CA ILE A 126 16.59 3.68 -2.69
C ILE A 126 17.65 4.51 -3.42
N VAL A 127 18.89 4.45 -2.96
CA VAL A 127 20.05 5.11 -3.59
C VAL A 127 20.82 4.18 -4.52
N ARG A 128 20.65 2.87 -4.36
CA ARG A 128 21.28 1.86 -5.23
C ARG A 128 20.43 0.59 -5.31
N PHE A 129 20.30 0.03 -6.51
CA PHE A 129 19.64 -1.25 -6.76
C PHE A 129 20.58 -2.12 -7.60
N ILE A 130 20.93 -3.31 -7.09
CA ILE A 130 21.87 -4.25 -7.73
C ILE A 130 21.12 -5.55 -8.00
N ARG A 131 21.36 -6.15 -9.18
CA ARG A 131 20.93 -7.50 -9.53
C ARG A 131 22.18 -8.35 -9.66
N ASN A 132 22.16 -9.57 -9.09
CA ASN A 132 23.27 -10.51 -9.16
C ASN A 132 22.94 -11.67 -10.10
#